data_AF-A0A972NP45-F1
#
_entry.id   AF-A0A972NP45-F1
#
_cell.length_a   1.000
_cell.length_b   1.000
_cell.length_c   1.000
_cell.angle_alpha   90.00
_cell.angle_beta   90.00
_cell.angle_gamma   90.00
#
_symmetry.space_group_name_H-M   'P 1'
#
loop_
_entity.id
_entity.type
_entity.pdbx_description
1 polymer ?
#
loop_
_entity_poly.entity_id
_entity_poly.type
_entity_poly.pdbx_seq_one_letter_code
_entity_poly.pdbx_strand_id
1 'polypeptide(L)'
;MKRFHIALAVTSLEASIDDYSVRLGQPPTAVVPGRYSMWRTDLLNFSINEMPDKAGQPRHVGFEDDSVEGYASSKDVNGLEWELFSAEEQDRRIVSTYGEAVRTDKG
;
A
#
# COMPACT_ATOMS: atom_id res chain seq x y z
N MET A 1 10.37 13.29 -0.63
CA MET A 1 9.33 13.33 -1.68
C MET A 1 8.00 12.94 -1.07
N LYS A 2 6.87 13.31 -1.69
CA LYS A 2 5.52 13.00 -1.19
C LYS A 2 4.74 12.21 -2.23
N ARG A 3 4.34 10.99 -1.89
CA ARG A 3 3.56 10.07 -2.74
C ARG A 3 2.17 9.89 -2.18
N PHE A 4 1.15 9.91 -3.03
CA PHE A 4 -0.21 9.63 -2.59
C PHE A 4 -0.33 8.16 -2.22
N HIS A 5 -0.82 7.87 -1.03
CA HIS A 5 -1.01 6.52 -0.53
C HIS A 5 -2.46 6.07 -0.69
N ILE A 6 -2.67 4.87 -1.21
CA ILE A 6 -3.97 4.22 -1.29
C ILE A 6 -3.80 2.75 -0.88
N ALA A 7 -4.61 2.29 0.06
CA ALA A 7 -4.73 0.88 0.38
C ALA A 7 -6.11 0.37 -0.02
N LEU A 8 -6.16 -0.62 -0.91
CA LEU A 8 -7.39 -1.16 -1.48
C LEU A 8 -7.63 -2.61 -1.02
N ALA A 9 -8.86 -2.91 -0.64
CA ALA A 9 -9.30 -4.29 -0.43
C ALA A 9 -9.61 -4.97 -1.77
N VAL A 10 -9.13 -6.20 -1.96
CA VAL A 10 -9.36 -6.98 -3.19
C VAL A 10 -9.96 -8.35 -2.90
N THR A 11 -10.59 -8.96 -3.90
CA THR A 11 -11.19 -10.30 -3.78
C THR A 11 -10.16 -11.42 -3.86
N SER A 12 -9.13 -11.26 -4.69
CA SER A 12 -8.03 -12.21 -4.84
C SER A 12 -6.72 -11.43 -4.97
N LEU A 13 -5.77 -11.69 -4.08
CA LEU A 13 -4.48 -11.01 -4.11
C LEU A 13 -3.73 -11.30 -5.40
N GLU A 14 -3.62 -12.58 -5.78
CA GLU A 14 -2.86 -13.04 -6.95
C GLU A 14 -3.40 -12.42 -8.25
N ALA A 15 -4.70 -12.57 -8.52
CA ALA A 15 -5.31 -12.02 -9.73
C ALA A 15 -5.20 -10.48 -9.78
N SER A 16 -5.22 -9.81 -8.63
CA SER A 16 -5.08 -8.36 -8.54
C SER A 16 -3.63 -7.90 -8.75
N ILE A 17 -2.63 -8.69 -8.32
CA ILE A 17 -1.22 -8.42 -8.62
C ILE A 17 -1.01 -8.43 -10.13
N ASP A 18 -1.54 -9.43 -10.83
CA ASP A 18 -1.40 -9.54 -12.29
C ASP A 18 -2.06 -8.36 -13.01
N ASP A 19 -3.31 -8.02 -12.69
CA ASP A 19 -4.04 -6.91 -13.32
C ASP A 19 -3.38 -5.55 -13.01
N TYR A 20 -3.09 -5.27 -11.74
CA TYR A 20 -2.54 -3.96 -11.35
C TYR A 20 -1.10 -3.76 -11.78
N SER A 21 -0.29 -4.81 -11.90
CA SER A 21 1.05 -4.67 -12.47
C SER A 21 1.01 -4.25 -13.94
N VAL A 22 0.03 -4.72 -14.71
CA VAL A 22 -0.20 -4.27 -16.10
C VAL A 22 -0.65 -2.80 -16.13
N ARG A 23 -1.61 -2.43 -15.28
CA ARG A 23 -2.14 -1.05 -15.25
C ARG A 23 -1.12 -0.03 -14.78
N LEU A 24 -0.28 -0.40 -13.82
CA LEU A 24 0.78 0.45 -13.27
C LEU A 24 2.07 0.38 -14.09
N GLY A 25 2.16 -0.54 -15.06
CA GLY A 25 3.32 -0.70 -15.93
C GLY A 25 4.59 -1.23 -15.24
N GLN A 26 4.47 -1.77 -14.02
CA GLN A 26 5.58 -2.30 -13.24
C GLN A 26 5.12 -3.39 -12.26
N PRO A 27 6.00 -4.34 -11.90
CA PRO A 27 5.70 -5.30 -10.83
C PRO A 27 5.62 -4.62 -9.46
N PRO A 28 5.09 -5.31 -8.44
CA PRO A 28 5.09 -4.79 -7.07
C PRO A 28 6.52 -4.60 -6.55
N THR A 29 6.72 -3.52 -5.80
CA THR A 29 7.94 -3.25 -5.05
C THR A 29 8.07 -4.18 -3.84
N ALA A 30 6.94 -4.56 -3.24
CA ALA A 30 6.89 -5.51 -2.13
C ALA A 30 5.72 -6.50 -2.27
N VAL A 31 5.98 -7.77 -1.96
CA VAL A 31 4.96 -8.83 -1.90
C VAL A 31 5.16 -9.64 -0.62
N VAL A 32 4.09 -9.79 0.16
CA VAL A 32 3.98 -10.81 1.21
C VAL A 32 3.00 -11.87 0.70
N PRO A 33 3.46 -13.08 0.35
CA PRO A 33 2.63 -14.09 -0.29
C PRO A 33 1.31 -14.35 0.44
N GLY A 34 0.20 -14.30 -0.29
CA GLY A 34 -1.16 -14.52 0.23
C GLY A 34 -1.67 -13.45 1.20
N ARG A 35 -0.93 -12.35 1.42
CA ARG A 35 -1.29 -11.35 2.44
C ARG A 35 -1.31 -9.91 1.94
N TYR A 36 -0.30 -9.50 1.17
CA TYR A 36 -0.11 -8.09 0.86
C TYR A 36 0.72 -7.90 -0.41
N SER A 37 0.43 -6.83 -1.16
CA SER A 37 1.29 -6.36 -2.24
C SER A 37 1.27 -4.84 -2.32
N MET A 38 2.39 -4.25 -2.73
CA MET A 38 2.56 -2.82 -2.83
C MET A 38 3.42 -2.43 -4.02
N TRP A 39 3.02 -1.35 -4.68
CA TRP A 39 3.76 -0.66 -5.72
C TRP A 39 4.13 0.73 -5.23
N ARG A 40 5.39 1.10 -5.44
CA ARG A 40 5.89 2.46 -5.23
C ARG A 40 6.36 3.01 -6.57
N THR A 41 5.88 4.21 -6.90
CA THR A 41 6.28 5.01 -8.08
C THR A 41 6.71 6.39 -7.60
N ASP A 42 6.99 7.33 -8.50
CA ASP A 42 7.34 8.72 -8.12
C ASP A 42 6.19 9.47 -7.43
N LEU A 43 4.93 9.15 -7.72
CA LEU A 43 3.77 9.91 -7.22
C LEU A 43 2.79 9.05 -6.42
N LEU A 44 2.91 7.73 -6.48
CA LEU A 44 1.93 6.79 -5.94
C LEU A 44 2.61 5.74 -5.07
N ASN A 45 2.03 5.53 -3.90
CA ASN A 45 2.22 4.38 -3.04
C ASN A 45 0.89 3.61 -2.98
N PHE A 46 0.77 2.57 -3.80
CA PHE A 46 -0.46 1.80 -3.91
C PHE A 46 -0.28 0.42 -3.29
N SER A 47 -1.23 0.01 -2.45
CA SER A 47 -1.16 -1.30 -1.82
C SER A 47 -2.50 -2.01 -1.80
N ILE A 48 -2.43 -3.34 -1.76
CA ILE A 48 -3.59 -4.21 -1.75
C ILE A 48 -3.42 -5.33 -0.74
N ASN A 49 -4.54 -5.81 -0.21
CA ASN A 49 -4.63 -7.05 0.54
C ASN A 49 -6.02 -7.66 0.36
N GLU A 50 -6.08 -8.98 0.50
CA GLU A 50 -7.31 -9.73 0.26
C GLU A 50 -8.31 -9.53 1.40
N MET A 51 -9.47 -8.96 1.07
CA MET A 51 -10.62 -8.78 1.96
C MET A 51 -11.90 -8.85 1.12
N PRO A 52 -12.36 -10.07 0.75
CA PRO A 52 -13.42 -10.26 -0.24
C PRO A 52 -14.71 -9.48 0.07
N ASP A 53 -15.10 -9.42 1.35
CA ASP A 53 -16.31 -8.70 1.80
C ASP A 53 -16.25 -7.18 1.61
N LYS A 54 -15.05 -6.63 1.37
CA LYS A 54 -14.80 -5.20 1.16
C LYS A 54 -14.13 -4.90 -0.18
N ALA A 55 -14.10 -5.88 -1.09
CA ALA A 55 -13.39 -5.75 -2.35
C ALA A 55 -13.84 -4.51 -3.15
N GLY A 56 -12.88 -3.80 -3.71
CA GLY A 56 -13.11 -2.55 -4.45
C GLY A 56 -13.25 -1.31 -3.56
N GLN A 57 -13.19 -1.45 -2.24
CA GLN A 57 -13.26 -0.32 -1.31
C GLN A 57 -11.87 0.10 -0.82
N PRO A 58 -11.51 1.40 -0.86
CA PRO A 58 -10.36 1.91 -0.14
C PRO A 58 -10.51 1.64 1.37
N ARG A 59 -9.46 1.10 1.99
CA ARG A 59 -9.40 0.90 3.44
C ARG A 59 -8.92 2.17 4.15
N HIS A 60 -7.90 2.79 3.57
CA HIS A 60 -7.37 4.09 3.95
C HIS A 60 -6.64 4.70 2.75
N VAL A 61 -6.49 6.01 2.80
CA VAL A 61 -5.65 6.78 1.88
C VAL A 61 -4.65 7.59 2.69
N GLY A 62 -3.79 8.36 2.06
CA GLY A 62 -2.82 9.14 2.80
C GLY A 62 -1.68 9.68 1.98
N PHE A 63 -0.55 9.91 2.65
CA PHE A 63 0.70 10.22 2.01
C PHE A 63 1.87 9.47 2.64
N GLU A 64 2.70 8.87 1.79
CA GLU A 64 4.08 8.59 2.15
C GLU A 64 4.89 9.86 1.92
N ASP A 65 5.61 10.35 2.93
CA ASP A 65 6.35 11.61 2.88
C ASP A 65 7.73 11.44 3.52
N ASP A 66 8.80 11.61 2.74
CA ASP A 66 10.17 11.44 3.27
C ASP A 66 10.57 12.55 4.28
N SER A 67 9.76 13.61 4.42
CA SER A 67 10.02 14.69 5.37
C SER A 67 9.44 14.44 6.76
N VAL A 68 8.62 13.40 6.93
CA VAL A 68 8.04 13.05 8.24
C VAL A 68 8.81 11.90 8.88
N GLU A 69 8.82 11.89 10.21
CA GLU A 69 9.27 10.74 10.99
C GLU A 69 8.05 10.03 11.59
N GLY A 70 8.04 8.70 11.52
CA GLY A 70 7.01 7.86 12.13
C GLY A 70 5.68 7.86 11.37
N TYR A 71 4.58 7.75 12.13
CA TYR A 71 3.23 7.50 11.65
C TYR A 71 2.22 8.41 12.35
N ALA A 72 1.29 8.96 11.59
CA ALA A 72 0.10 9.62 12.10
C ALA A 72 -1.14 9.18 11.31
N SER A 73 -2.31 9.16 11.96
CA SER A 73 -3.58 9.00 11.26
C SER A 73 -4.67 9.94 11.77
N SER A 74 -5.61 10.24 10.88
CA SER A 74 -6.79 11.04 11.15
C SER A 74 -7.94 10.57 10.27
N LYS A 75 -9.14 11.12 10.47
CA LYS A 75 -10.28 10.91 9.57
C LYS A 75 -10.64 12.20 8.87
N ASP A 76 -11.01 12.11 7.59
CA ASP A 76 -11.58 13.24 6.88
C ASP A 76 -13.06 13.46 7.23
N VAL A 77 -13.67 14.45 6.58
CA VAL A 77 -15.09 14.81 6.78
C VAL A 77 -16.07 13.71 6.37
N ASN A 78 -15.63 12.71 5.60
CA ASN A 78 -16.43 11.54 5.21
C ASN A 78 -16.18 10.32 6.12
N GLY A 79 -15.26 10.45 7.09
CA GLY A 79 -14.86 9.36 7.98
C GLY A 79 -13.84 8.39 7.37
N LEU A 80 -13.29 8.68 6.19
CA LEU A 80 -12.21 7.89 5.59
C LEU A 80 -10.92 8.11 6.39
N GLU A 81 -10.21 7.03 6.67
CA GLU A 81 -8.92 7.10 7.37
C GLU A 81 -7.82 7.61 6.43
N TRP A 82 -7.09 8.62 6.92
CA TRP A 82 -5.94 9.24 6.28
C TRP A 82 -4.69 8.96 7.10
N GLU A 83 -3.69 8.34 6.47
CA GLU A 83 -2.39 8.04 7.08
C GLU A 83 -1.30 8.99 6.54
N LEU A 84 -0.33 9.36 7.39
CA LEU A 84 0.88 10.09 7.01
C LEU A 84 2.09 9.40 7.63
N PHE A 85 3.02 8.96 6.80
CA PHE A 85 4.17 8.18 7.26
C PHE A 85 5.40 8.29 6.36
N SER A 86 6.56 7.89 6.87
CA SER A 86 7.77 7.74 6.07
C SER A 86 7.81 6.38 5.34
N ALA A 87 8.60 6.27 4.27
CA ALA A 87 8.80 5.01 3.56
C ALA A 87 9.34 3.90 4.49
N GLU A 88 10.27 4.25 5.38
CA GLU A 88 10.83 3.32 6.37
C GLU A 88 9.77 2.82 7.36
N GLU A 89 8.87 3.72 7.81
CA GLU A 89 7.79 3.33 8.72
C GLU A 89 6.82 2.35 8.04
N GLN A 90 6.48 2.57 6.78
CA GLN A 90 5.66 1.64 6.03
C GLN A 90 6.35 0.27 5.88
N ASP A 91 7.65 0.28 5.57
CA ASP A 91 8.45 -0.93 5.45
C ASP A 91 8.46 -1.74 6.77
N ARG A 92 8.62 -1.06 7.91
CA ARG A 92 8.53 -1.67 9.24
C ARG A 92 7.13 -2.24 9.52
N ARG A 93 6.05 -1.52 9.16
CA ARG A 93 4.66 -1.95 9.35
C ARG A 93 4.29 -3.15 8.47
N ILE A 94 4.81 -3.24 7.25
CA ILE A 94 4.59 -4.41 6.38
C ILE A 94 5.10 -5.68 7.09
N VAL A 95 6.33 -5.63 7.62
CA VAL A 95 6.94 -6.76 8.31
C VAL A 95 6.18 -7.14 9.58
N SER A 96 5.81 -6.16 10.41
CA SER A 96 5.12 -6.43 11.67
C SER A 96 3.67 -6.91 11.48
N THR A 97 3.00 -6.47 10.41
CA THR A 97 1.57 -6.75 10.17
C THR A 97 1.35 -7.99 9.33
N TYR A 98 2.11 -8.13 8.24
CA TYR A 98 1.88 -9.16 7.23
C TYR A 98 2.97 -10.24 7.25
N GLY A 99 4.19 -9.89 7.64
CA GLY A 99 5.36 -10.78 7.65
C GLY A 99 6.42 -10.33 6.66
N GLU A 100 7.44 -11.16 6.47
CA GLU A 100 8.58 -10.83 5.62
C GLU A 100 8.15 -10.63 4.15
N ALA A 101 8.57 -9.51 3.57
CA ALA A 101 8.23 -9.13 2.21
C ALA A 101 9.36 -9.49 1.24
N VAL A 102 9.01 -10.11 0.12
CA VAL A 102 9.88 -10.21 -1.05
C VAL A 102 9.88 -8.86 -1.73
N ARG A 103 11.05 -8.24 -1.87
CA ARG A 103 11.22 -6.92 -2.48
C ARG A 103 11.83 -7.04 -3.86
N THR A 104 11.36 -6.20 -4.78
CA THR A 104 12.04 -6.02 -6.07
C THR A 104 12.85 -4.73 -5.99
N ASP A 105 14.11 -4.76 -6.46
CA ASP A 105 15.07 -3.64 -6.38
C ASP A 105 14.70 -2.44 -7.29
N LYS A 106 13.42 -2.23 -7.58
CA LYS A 106 12.90 -1.21 -8.50
C LYS A 106 11.86 -0.34 -7.81
N GLY A 107 12.27 0.37 -6.76
CA GLY A 107 11.49 1.42 -6.09
C GLY A 107 12.36 2.61 -5.75
#